data_AF-A0AAD7WHI3-F1
#
_entry.id   AF-A0AAD7WHI3-F1
#
_cell.length_a   1.000
_cell.length_b   1.000
_cell.length_c   1.000
_cell.angle_alpha   90.00
_cell.angle_beta   90.00
_cell.angle_gamma   90.00
#
_symmetry.space_group_name_H-M   'P 1'
#
loop_
_entity.id
_entity.type
_entity.pdbx_description
1 polymer ?
#
loop_
_entity_poly.entity_id
_entity_poly.type
_entity_poly.pdbx_seq_one_letter_code
_entity_poly.pdbx_strand_id
1 'polypeptide(L)'
;MESRGNFEGLIAQLIASNQAQQVRHEQQMEGQRVRHDQLMAEQQQHTAVMRAELQQLITAQEAQAAANLVRRADPGHFGMAQLEDPNLTSALQQVSVVDGRLMDEGQKKSSRRGTNGEQLDPTQRQDMLELVGRNRDVFLEEPGHTELAQHSIVTEPGKKVKQRPYRIPEARREAVRTEAPGLKFLGHQPEVSGPGLKSPWLECTVFPLHLSSK
;
A
#
# COMPACT_ATOMS: atom_id res chain seq x y z
N MET A 1 17.93 -29.35 80.56
CA MET A 1 16.75 -28.60 80.08
C MET A 1 17.09 -27.53 79.03
N GLU A 2 18.36 -27.39 78.60
CA GLU A 2 18.80 -26.30 77.71
C GLU A 2 18.47 -26.51 76.21
N SER A 3 18.16 -27.74 75.77
CA SER A 3 17.90 -28.03 74.36
C SER A 3 16.57 -27.47 73.81
N ARG A 4 15.64 -27.04 74.65
CA ARG A 4 14.35 -26.48 74.18
C ARG A 4 14.49 -25.03 73.67
N GLY A 5 15.38 -24.23 74.25
CA GLY A 5 15.61 -22.84 73.82
C GLY A 5 16.18 -22.72 72.41
N ASN A 6 16.95 -23.71 71.96
CA ASN A 6 17.57 -23.69 70.62
C ASN A 6 16.54 -23.92 69.49
N PHE A 7 15.45 -24.64 69.75
CA PHE A 7 14.45 -24.96 68.73
C PHE A 7 13.53 -23.76 68.43
N GLU A 8 13.09 -23.05 69.48
CA GLU A 8 12.26 -21.85 69.32
C GLU A 8 13.01 -20.73 68.58
N GLY A 9 14.31 -20.58 68.85
CA GLY A 9 15.18 -19.66 68.11
C GLY A 9 15.27 -19.96 66.61
N LEU A 10 15.38 -21.24 66.23
CA LEU A 10 15.42 -21.65 64.83
C LEU A 10 14.08 -21.39 64.10
N ILE A 11 12.94 -21.62 64.76
CA ILE A 11 11.62 -21.31 64.19
C ILE A 11 11.48 -19.81 63.96
N ALA A 12 11.83 -19.00 64.97
CA ALA A 12 11.77 -17.53 64.84
C ALA A 12 12.69 -17.02 63.71
N GLN A 13 13.89 -17.59 63.59
CA GLN A 13 14.82 -17.25 62.51
C GLN A 13 14.27 -17.63 61.13
N LEU A 14 13.63 -18.80 60.99
CA LEU A 14 13.02 -19.23 59.73
C LEU A 14 11.84 -18.33 59.33
N ILE A 15 10.98 -17.97 60.29
CA ILE A 15 9.85 -17.05 60.03
C ILE A 15 10.37 -15.68 59.59
N ALA A 16 11.35 -15.12 60.30
CA ALA A 16 11.95 -13.84 59.96
C ALA A 16 12.62 -13.87 58.57
N SER A 17 13.32 -14.96 58.24
CA SER A 17 13.92 -15.16 56.92
C SER A 17 12.88 -15.20 55.81
N ASN A 18 11.78 -15.95 56.00
CA ASN A 18 10.71 -16.05 55.01
C ASN A 18 9.99 -14.69 54.82
N GLN A 19 9.72 -13.98 55.91
CA GLN A 19 9.15 -12.63 55.86
C GLN A 19 10.08 -11.66 55.12
N ALA A 20 11.38 -11.69 55.42
CA ALA A 20 12.35 -10.86 54.72
C ALA A 20 12.43 -11.18 53.22
N GLN A 21 12.32 -12.45 52.83
CA GLN A 21 12.26 -12.85 51.42
C GLN A 21 10.99 -12.34 50.73
N GLN A 22 9.83 -12.41 51.40
CA GLN A 22 8.57 -11.88 50.87
C GLN A 22 8.65 -10.37 50.63
N VAL A 23 9.12 -9.60 51.60
CA VAL A 23 9.27 -8.14 51.48
C VAL A 23 10.23 -7.78 50.33
N ARG A 24 11.34 -8.50 50.16
CA ARG A 24 12.26 -8.27 49.04
C ARG A 24 11.59 -8.51 47.68
N HIS A 25 10.81 -9.57 47.58
CA HIS A 25 10.08 -9.89 46.35
C HIS A 25 9.03 -8.81 46.04
N GLU A 26 8.28 -8.35 47.03
CA GLU A 26 7.30 -7.26 46.88
C GLU A 26 7.98 -5.96 46.43
N GLN A 27 9.09 -5.57 47.08
CA GLN A 27 9.88 -4.41 46.69
C GLN A 27 10.41 -4.52 45.26
N GLN A 28 10.82 -5.72 44.84
CA GLN A 28 11.27 -5.96 43.47
C GLN A 28 10.14 -5.78 42.45
N MET A 29 8.95 -6.32 42.74
CA MET A 29 7.78 -6.17 41.87
C MET A 29 7.30 -4.72 41.80
N GLU A 30 7.29 -4.02 42.92
CA GLU A 30 6.94 -2.60 42.96
C GLU A 30 7.93 -1.76 42.16
N GLY A 31 9.23 -2.04 42.28
CA GLY A 31 10.26 -1.40 41.45
C GLY A 31 10.14 -1.74 39.96
N GLN A 32 9.54 -2.87 39.58
CA GLN A 32 9.22 -3.17 38.18
C GLN A 32 7.98 -2.40 37.71
N ARG A 33 6.94 -2.29 38.55
CA ARG A 33 5.72 -1.51 38.26
C ARG A 33 6.04 -0.04 38.03
N VAL A 34 6.78 0.58 38.95
CA VAL A 34 7.18 2.00 38.83
C VAL A 34 7.98 2.24 37.55
N ARG A 35 8.91 1.34 37.19
CA ARG A 35 9.67 1.45 35.92
C ARG A 35 8.78 1.31 34.69
N HIS A 36 7.81 0.40 34.72
CA HIS A 36 6.86 0.23 33.63
C HIS A 36 5.96 1.46 33.46
N ASP A 37 5.40 1.97 34.55
CA ASP A 37 4.54 3.17 34.54
C ASP A 37 5.30 4.40 34.05
N GLN A 38 6.57 4.55 34.47
CA GLN A 38 7.44 5.61 33.98
C GLN A 38 7.68 5.50 32.46
N LEU A 39 7.96 4.30 31.95
CA LEU A 39 8.16 4.09 30.52
C LEU A 39 6.88 4.39 29.70
N MET A 40 5.71 4.04 30.23
CA MET A 40 4.42 4.37 29.60
C MET A 40 4.17 5.88 29.60
N ALA A 41 4.52 6.59 30.69
CA ALA A 41 4.41 8.04 30.76
C ALA A 41 5.35 8.74 29.77
N GLU A 42 6.59 8.28 29.65
CA GLU A 42 7.57 8.80 28.67
C GLU A 42 7.10 8.58 27.22
N GLN A 43 6.56 7.40 26.92
CA GLN A 43 5.99 7.13 25.60
C GLN A 43 4.81 8.06 25.28
N GLN A 44 3.91 8.29 26.24
CA GLN A 44 2.78 9.22 26.07
C GLN A 44 3.25 10.65 25.84
N GLN A 45 4.28 11.10 26.56
CA GLN A 45 4.88 12.42 26.36
C GLN A 45 5.48 12.55 24.95
N HIS A 46 6.23 11.56 24.50
CA HIS A 46 6.81 11.54 23.15
C HIS A 46 5.72 11.62 22.07
N THR A 47 4.65 10.83 22.19
CA THR A 47 3.51 10.88 21.27
C THR A 47 2.80 12.24 21.31
N ALA A 48 2.68 12.86 22.49
CA ALA A 48 2.07 14.18 22.62
C ALA A 48 2.90 15.27 21.93
N VAL A 49 4.23 15.23 22.04
CA VAL A 49 5.14 16.15 21.35
C VAL A 49 5.02 15.99 19.82
N MET A 50 5.14 14.77 19.30
CA MET A 50 4.99 14.54 17.85
C MET A 50 3.62 15.00 17.33
N ARG A 51 2.55 14.78 18.09
CA ARG A 51 1.20 15.25 17.71
C ARG A 51 1.13 16.78 17.67
N ALA A 52 1.76 17.48 18.61
CA ALA A 52 1.80 18.94 18.63
C ALA A 52 2.59 19.50 17.43
N GLU A 53 3.73 18.89 17.09
CA GLU A 53 4.53 19.28 15.92
C GLU A 53 3.77 19.09 14.61
N LEU A 54 3.11 17.93 14.44
CA LEU A 54 2.25 17.70 13.26
C LEU A 54 1.13 18.72 13.16
N GLN A 55 0.49 19.07 14.28
CA GLN A 55 -0.55 20.09 14.29
C GLN A 55 -0.01 21.47 13.87
N GLN A 56 1.19 21.84 14.32
CA GLN A 56 1.84 23.08 13.91
C GLN A 56 2.10 23.11 12.40
N LEU A 57 2.60 22.02 11.82
CA LEU A 57 2.82 21.91 10.38
C LEU A 57 1.53 22.07 9.58
N ILE A 58 0.44 21.43 10.02
CA ILE A 58 -0.88 21.57 9.39
C ILE A 58 -1.33 23.04 9.42
N THR A 59 -1.27 23.68 10.60
CA THR A 59 -1.70 25.09 10.73
C THR A 59 -0.84 26.06 9.91
N ALA A 60 0.47 25.78 9.80
CA ALA A 60 1.38 26.57 8.97
C ALA A 60 1.06 26.42 7.48
N GLN A 61 0.76 25.19 7.03
CA GLN A 61 0.37 24.91 5.64
C GLN A 61 -0.97 25.59 5.30
N GLU A 62 -1.95 25.54 6.20
CA GLU A 62 -3.23 26.23 6.04
C GLU A 62 -3.07 27.75 5.97
N ALA A 63 -2.22 28.34 6.81
CA ALA A 63 -1.92 29.78 6.77
C ALA A 63 -1.25 30.20 5.44
N GLN A 64 -0.32 29.38 4.92
CA GLN A 64 0.31 29.61 3.62
C GLN A 64 -0.70 29.50 2.47
N ALA A 65 -1.59 28.51 2.51
CA ALA A 65 -2.65 28.36 1.51
C ALA A 65 -3.61 29.55 1.50
N ALA A 66 -3.99 30.06 2.69
CA ALA A 66 -4.82 31.26 2.81
C ALA A 66 -4.13 32.52 2.25
N ALA A 67 -2.84 32.72 2.55
CA ALA A 67 -2.06 33.84 2.03
C ALA A 67 -1.95 33.82 0.49
N ASN A 68 -1.79 32.63 -0.10
CA ASN A 68 -1.75 32.47 -1.56
C ASN A 68 -3.09 32.77 -2.23
N LEU A 69 -4.22 32.50 -1.56
CA LEU A 69 -5.55 32.80 -2.11
C LEU A 69 -5.80 34.32 -2.18
N VAL A 70 -5.34 35.09 -1.17
CA VAL A 70 -5.46 36.55 -1.16
C VAL A 70 -4.67 37.20 -2.30
N ARG A 71 -3.49 36.67 -2.64
CA ARG A 71 -2.68 37.15 -3.77
C ARG A 71 -3.29 36.88 -5.16
N ARG A 72 -4.28 35.98 -5.26
CA ARG A 72 -4.96 35.65 -6.53
C ARG A 72 -6.22 36.50 -6.77
N ALA A 73 -6.56 37.41 -5.86
CA ALA A 73 -7.76 38.23 -5.93
C ALA A 73 -7.56 39.59 -6.62
N ASP A 74 -6.44 39.82 -7.32
CA ASP A 74 -6.34 40.97 -8.24
C ASP A 74 -7.15 40.66 -9.50
N PRO A 75 -8.33 41.31 -9.70
CA PRO A 75 -9.17 41.05 -10.84
C PRO A 75 -8.56 41.78 -12.04
N GLY A 76 -7.75 41.07 -12.84
CA GLY A 76 -7.29 41.62 -14.11
C GLY A 76 -6.02 41.04 -14.72
N HIS A 77 -5.27 40.16 -14.04
CA HIS A 77 -4.01 39.65 -14.59
C HIS A 77 -4.12 38.21 -15.12
N PHE A 78 -4.77 38.05 -16.28
CA PHE A 78 -4.64 36.84 -17.11
C PHE A 78 -3.32 36.92 -17.90
N GLY A 79 -2.21 36.62 -17.22
CA GLY A 79 -0.88 36.58 -17.83
C GLY A 79 -0.05 35.44 -17.25
N MET A 80 0.18 34.39 -18.04
CA MET A 80 1.36 33.52 -17.94
C MET A 80 1.65 32.81 -16.60
N ALA A 81 0.66 32.44 -15.79
CA ALA A 81 0.89 31.78 -14.48
C ALA A 81 1.28 30.28 -14.57
N GLN A 82 2.00 29.85 -15.63
CA GLN A 82 2.40 28.45 -15.82
C GLN A 82 3.90 28.18 -15.74
N LEU A 83 4.75 29.16 -15.41
CA LEU A 83 6.20 28.97 -15.54
C LEU A 83 7.05 29.55 -14.40
N GLU A 84 6.58 29.47 -13.16
CA GLU A 84 7.42 29.80 -11.99
C GLU A 84 7.32 28.70 -10.94
N ASP A 85 7.56 27.45 -11.35
CA ASP A 85 7.92 26.40 -10.39
C ASP A 85 9.45 26.32 -10.37
N PRO A 86 10.14 26.76 -9.30
CA PRO A 86 11.61 26.81 -9.26
C PRO A 86 12.27 25.43 -9.39
N ASN A 87 11.50 24.35 -9.19
CA ASN A 87 11.98 22.97 -9.34
C ASN A 87 11.94 22.49 -10.81
N LEU A 88 11.06 23.05 -11.64
CA LEU A 88 10.92 22.66 -13.04
C LEU A 88 12.07 23.20 -13.90
N THR A 89 12.58 24.39 -13.60
CA THR A 89 13.73 24.98 -14.30
C THR A 89 15.01 24.19 -14.07
N SER A 90 15.24 23.68 -12.86
CA SER A 90 16.37 22.78 -12.57
C SER A 90 16.24 21.43 -13.26
N ALA A 91 15.02 20.88 -13.34
CA ALA A 91 14.76 19.61 -14.02
C ALA A 91 14.97 19.72 -15.54
N LEU A 92 14.56 20.83 -16.17
CA LEU A 92 14.70 21.02 -17.62
C LEU A 92 16.16 21.21 -18.07
N GLN A 93 17.04 21.73 -17.21
CA GLN A 93 18.48 21.83 -17.53
C GLN A 93 19.18 20.46 -17.62
N GLN A 94 18.62 19.41 -17.02
CA GLN A 94 19.20 18.07 -17.02
C GLN A 94 18.66 17.17 -18.15
N VAL A 95 17.65 17.63 -18.90
CA VAL A 95 17.11 16.85 -20.02
C VAL A 95 17.88 17.18 -21.29
N SER A 96 18.89 16.37 -21.61
CA SER A 96 19.46 16.35 -22.95
C SER A 96 18.44 15.76 -23.93
N VAL A 97 18.08 16.52 -24.96
CA VAL A 97 17.26 16.02 -26.08
C VAL A 97 18.05 14.93 -26.79
N VAL A 98 17.64 13.68 -26.61
CA VAL A 98 18.13 12.57 -27.43
C VAL A 98 17.40 12.66 -28.76
N ASP A 99 18.09 13.13 -29.80
CA ASP A 99 17.56 13.14 -31.16
C ASP A 99 17.11 11.73 -31.54
N GLY A 100 15.81 11.59 -31.77
CA GLY A 100 15.18 10.32 -32.08
C GLY A 100 15.70 9.72 -33.38
N ARG A 101 16.62 8.77 -33.28
CA ARG A 101 16.84 7.80 -34.35
C ARG A 101 15.61 6.90 -34.45
N LEU A 102 15.04 6.80 -35.65
CA LEU A 102 14.04 5.80 -36.02
C LEU A 102 14.59 4.41 -35.68
N MET A 103 14.04 3.80 -34.63
CA MET A 103 14.25 2.39 -34.32
C MET A 103 13.39 1.59 -35.29
N ASP A 104 14.05 0.70 -36.03
CA ASP A 104 13.48 -0.16 -37.06
C ASP A 104 12.30 -1.00 -36.51
N GLU A 105 11.17 -0.98 -37.23
CA GLU A 105 9.91 -1.65 -36.86
C GLU A 105 10.02 -3.17 -37.12
N GLY A 106 10.82 -3.87 -36.31
CA GLY A 106 11.12 -5.29 -36.55
C GLY A 106 10.83 -6.26 -35.40
N GLN A 107 10.45 -5.78 -34.21
CA GLN A 107 10.31 -6.67 -33.05
C GLN A 107 8.89 -6.64 -32.47
N LYS A 108 8.17 -7.70 -32.80
CA LYS A 108 6.95 -8.16 -32.15
C LYS A 108 7.10 -8.05 -30.63
N LYS A 109 6.17 -7.35 -30.00
CA LYS A 109 6.00 -7.22 -28.54
C LYS A 109 5.65 -8.59 -27.95
N SER A 110 6.62 -9.48 -27.82
CA SER A 110 6.62 -10.39 -26.66
C SER A 110 6.91 -9.51 -25.45
N SER A 111 6.15 -9.75 -24.38
CA SER A 111 6.33 -9.23 -23.02
C SER A 111 7.61 -8.41 -22.80
N ARG A 112 7.47 -7.16 -22.31
CA ARG A 112 8.56 -6.39 -21.70
C ARG A 112 9.00 -7.12 -20.42
N ARG A 113 9.58 -8.29 -20.59
CA ARG A 113 10.53 -8.90 -19.67
C ARG A 113 11.75 -7.98 -19.81
N GLY A 114 11.77 -6.91 -19.02
CA GLY A 114 12.98 -6.11 -18.89
C GLY A 114 14.10 -7.09 -18.57
N THR A 115 15.14 -7.12 -19.39
CA THR A 115 16.34 -7.93 -19.16
C THR A 115 17.14 -7.30 -18.01
N ASN A 116 16.49 -7.13 -16.85
CA ASN A 116 17.01 -6.42 -15.68
C ASN A 116 18.25 -7.10 -15.08
N GLY A 117 18.67 -8.25 -15.62
CA GLY A 117 19.88 -8.97 -15.20
C GLY A 117 21.01 -9.05 -16.23
N GLU A 118 20.80 -8.63 -17.48
CA GLU A 118 21.83 -8.82 -18.54
C GLU A 118 23.01 -7.85 -18.40
N GLN A 119 22.76 -6.65 -17.86
CA GLN A 119 23.78 -5.61 -17.66
C GLN A 119 24.38 -5.58 -16.25
N LEU A 120 23.97 -6.49 -15.37
CA LEU A 120 24.49 -6.54 -14.00
C LEU A 120 25.86 -7.22 -13.97
N ASP A 121 26.75 -6.68 -13.13
CA ASP A 121 28.01 -7.34 -12.80
C ASP A 121 27.72 -8.73 -12.18
N PRO A 122 28.56 -9.75 -12.42
CA PRO A 122 28.39 -11.07 -11.82
C PRO A 122 28.15 -11.07 -10.31
N THR A 123 28.77 -10.14 -9.57
CA THR A 123 28.54 -10.01 -8.12
C THR A 123 27.12 -9.53 -7.81
N GLN A 124 26.67 -8.48 -8.48
CA GLN A 124 25.32 -7.93 -8.32
C GLN A 124 24.23 -8.93 -8.74
N ARG A 125 24.51 -9.72 -9.78
CA ARG A 125 23.59 -10.79 -10.21
C ARG A 125 23.43 -11.85 -9.13
N GLN A 126 24.53 -12.21 -8.45
CA GLN A 126 24.49 -13.15 -7.33
C GLN A 126 23.66 -12.60 -6.18
N ASP A 127 23.89 -11.34 -5.80
CA ASP A 127 23.14 -10.68 -4.73
C ASP A 127 21.63 -10.59 -5.06
N MET A 128 21.30 -10.27 -6.31
CA MET A 128 19.91 -10.24 -6.78
C MET A 128 19.25 -11.63 -6.70
N LEU A 129 19.96 -12.69 -7.12
CA LEU A 129 19.45 -14.05 -7.03
C LEU A 129 19.27 -14.49 -5.57
N GLU A 130 20.15 -14.08 -4.68
CA GLU A 130 20.01 -14.33 -3.24
C GLU A 130 18.79 -13.60 -2.66
N LEU A 131 18.60 -12.32 -3.01
CA LEU A 131 17.44 -11.53 -2.59
C LEU A 131 16.13 -12.10 -3.10
N VAL A 132 16.07 -12.50 -4.38
CA VAL A 132 14.88 -13.13 -4.96
C VAL A 132 14.63 -14.50 -4.32
N GLY A 133 15.69 -15.27 -4.04
CA GLY A 133 15.60 -16.55 -3.35
C GLY A 133 15.07 -16.41 -1.92
N ARG A 134 15.53 -15.38 -1.19
CA ARG A 134 15.12 -15.10 0.19
C ARG A 134 13.70 -14.56 0.30
N ASN A 135 13.23 -13.80 -0.68
CA ASN A 135 11.91 -13.14 -0.68
C ASN A 135 10.96 -13.71 -1.76
N ARG A 136 10.94 -15.04 -1.91
CA ARG A 136 10.09 -15.70 -2.92
C ARG A 136 8.60 -15.44 -2.74
N ASP A 137 8.17 -15.17 -1.51
CA ASP A 137 6.81 -14.81 -1.13
C ASP A 137 6.39 -13.43 -1.65
N VAL A 138 7.33 -12.50 -1.77
CA VAL A 138 7.10 -11.15 -2.32
C VAL A 138 7.16 -11.14 -3.84
N PHE A 139 8.10 -11.90 -4.42
CA PHE A 139 8.35 -11.95 -5.86
C PHE A 139 7.68 -13.16 -6.53
N LEU A 140 6.37 -13.29 -6.35
CA LEU A 140 5.59 -14.31 -7.07
C LEU A 140 5.38 -13.89 -8.54
N GLU A 141 5.41 -14.87 -9.44
CA GLU A 141 5.04 -14.65 -10.85
C GLU A 141 3.53 -14.43 -11.01
N GLU A 142 2.77 -14.95 -10.06
CA GLU A 142 1.33 -14.75 -9.97
C GLU A 142 1.03 -13.40 -9.32
N PRO A 143 -0.09 -12.74 -9.66
CA PRO A 143 -0.48 -11.47 -9.05
C PRO A 143 -0.50 -11.58 -7.53
N GLY A 144 0.04 -10.57 -6.85
CA GLY A 144 0.01 -10.51 -5.40
C GLY A 144 -1.41 -10.61 -4.86
N HIS A 145 -1.66 -11.60 -4.01
CA HIS A 145 -2.89 -11.69 -3.22
C HIS A 145 -2.68 -10.97 -1.90
N THR A 146 -3.63 -10.11 -1.53
CA THR A 146 -3.66 -9.49 -0.20
C THR A 146 -4.86 -10.02 0.56
N GLU A 147 -4.62 -10.59 1.75
CA GLU A 147 -5.69 -11.07 2.63
C GLU A 147 -6.28 -9.94 3.50
N LEU A 148 -5.63 -8.78 3.50
CA LEU A 148 -5.86 -7.68 4.44
C LEU A 148 -7.22 -6.98 4.31
N ALA A 149 -7.94 -7.14 3.20
CA ALA A 149 -9.21 -6.45 3.04
C ALA A 149 -10.22 -7.24 2.20
N GLN A 150 -11.08 -8.01 2.88
CA GLN A 150 -12.34 -8.43 2.30
C GLN A 150 -13.30 -7.23 2.29
N HIS A 151 -13.36 -6.52 1.16
CA HIS A 151 -14.30 -5.41 1.01
C HIS A 151 -15.73 -5.94 0.79
N SER A 152 -16.62 -5.68 1.75
CA SER A 152 -18.05 -5.86 1.57
C SER A 152 -18.65 -4.59 0.97
N ILE A 153 -19.03 -4.63 -0.31
CA ILE A 153 -19.71 -3.52 -0.97
C ILE A 153 -21.21 -3.67 -0.69
N VAL A 154 -21.69 -2.99 0.35
CA VAL A 154 -23.12 -2.94 0.67
C VAL A 154 -23.81 -2.02 -0.33
N THR A 155 -24.75 -2.59 -1.09
CA THR A 155 -25.64 -1.84 -1.99
C THR A 155 -27.06 -1.87 -1.45
N GLU A 156 -27.86 -0.86 -1.76
CA GLU A 156 -29.27 -0.85 -1.36
C GLU A 156 -30.01 -2.07 -1.96
N PRO A 157 -30.80 -2.79 -1.14
CA PRO A 157 -31.51 -3.98 -1.60
C PRO A 157 -32.46 -3.63 -2.75
N GLY A 158 -32.40 -4.41 -3.82
CA GLY A 158 -33.30 -4.30 -4.97
C GLY A 158 -32.86 -3.35 -6.09
N LYS A 159 -31.81 -2.54 -5.90
CA LYS A 159 -31.28 -1.66 -6.97
C LYS A 159 -30.18 -2.37 -7.77
N LYS A 160 -30.52 -2.87 -8.96
CA LYS A 160 -29.54 -3.41 -9.93
C LYS A 160 -29.34 -2.40 -11.07
N VAL A 161 -28.11 -1.94 -11.27
CA VAL A 161 -27.77 -1.11 -12.43
C VAL A 161 -27.49 -2.01 -13.63
N LYS A 162 -28.33 -1.91 -14.67
CA LYS A 162 -28.10 -2.57 -15.96
C LYS A 162 -27.47 -1.58 -16.92
N GLN A 163 -26.15 -1.66 -17.08
CA GLN A 163 -25.44 -0.87 -18.08
C GLN A 163 -25.24 -1.70 -19.35
N ARG A 164 -25.58 -1.12 -20.50
CA ARG A 164 -25.27 -1.75 -21.80
C ARG A 164 -23.77 -1.65 -22.05
N PRO A 165 -23.11 -2.73 -22.51
CA PRO A 165 -21.72 -2.66 -22.93
C PRO A 165 -21.51 -1.59 -23.99
N TYR A 166 -20.41 -0.84 -23.88
CA TYR A 166 -20.02 0.09 -24.93
C TYR A 166 -19.64 -0.66 -26.20
N ARG A 167 -19.86 -0.03 -27.35
CA ARG A 167 -19.48 -0.60 -28.64
C ARG A 167 -17.95 -0.52 -28.80
N ILE A 168 -17.32 -1.67 -28.92
CA ILE A 168 -15.88 -1.77 -29.19
C ILE A 168 -15.67 -1.61 -30.72
N PRO A 169 -14.82 -0.66 -31.17
CA PRO A 169 -14.44 -0.51 -32.57
C PRO A 169 -13.83 -1.80 -33.14
N GLU A 170 -14.08 -2.10 -34.41
CA GLU A 170 -13.67 -3.39 -35.00
C GLU A 170 -12.17 -3.63 -34.93
N ALA A 171 -11.36 -2.59 -35.16
CA ALA A 171 -9.91 -2.63 -35.04
C ALA A 171 -9.40 -3.08 -33.66
N ARG A 172 -10.20 -2.91 -32.60
CA ARG A 172 -9.86 -3.36 -31.23
C ARG A 172 -10.48 -4.69 -30.83
N ARG A 173 -11.44 -5.22 -31.59
CA ARG A 173 -12.13 -6.47 -31.20
C ARG A 173 -11.19 -7.67 -31.18
N GLU A 174 -10.25 -7.74 -32.12
CA GLU A 174 -9.29 -8.85 -32.20
C GLU A 174 -8.27 -8.84 -31.07
N ALA A 175 -7.78 -7.65 -30.70
CA ALA A 175 -6.93 -7.46 -29.53
C ALA A 175 -7.65 -7.89 -28.24
N VAL A 176 -8.89 -7.41 -28.04
CA VAL A 176 -9.69 -7.80 -26.86
C VAL A 176 -10.00 -9.29 -26.86
N ARG A 177 -10.28 -9.90 -28.01
CA ARG A 177 -10.53 -11.36 -28.10
C ARG A 177 -9.29 -12.18 -27.75
N THR A 178 -8.09 -11.67 -28.05
CA THR A 178 -6.82 -12.34 -27.73
C THR A 178 -6.44 -12.15 -26.26
N GLU A 179 -6.65 -10.97 -25.69
CA GLU A 179 -6.26 -10.64 -24.31
C GLU A 179 -7.27 -11.11 -23.26
N ALA A 180 -8.57 -11.05 -23.56
CA ALA A 180 -9.62 -11.37 -22.59
C ALA A 180 -9.54 -12.80 -22.00
N PRO A 181 -9.17 -13.86 -22.76
CA PRO A 181 -8.93 -15.17 -22.19
C PRO A 181 -7.77 -15.19 -21.18
N GLY A 182 -6.69 -14.44 -21.42
CA GLY A 182 -5.55 -14.36 -20.50
C GLY A 182 -5.91 -13.72 -19.15
N LEU A 183 -6.87 -12.79 -19.15
CA LEU A 183 -7.39 -12.14 -17.95
C LEU A 183 -8.34 -13.04 -17.12
N LYS A 184 -8.89 -14.12 -17.71
CA LYS A 184 -9.77 -15.06 -16.98
C LYS A 184 -9.02 -15.90 -15.95
N PHE A 185 -7.73 -16.13 -16.15
CA PHE A 185 -6.94 -16.99 -15.28
C PHE A 185 -6.56 -16.32 -13.94
N LEU A 186 -6.64 -14.99 -13.86
CA LEU A 186 -6.22 -14.20 -12.68
C LEU A 186 -7.30 -14.10 -11.59
N GLY A 187 -8.27 -15.02 -11.55
CA GLY A 187 -9.30 -15.07 -10.49
C GLY A 187 -10.27 -13.87 -10.44
N HIS A 188 -10.24 -12.97 -11.43
CA HIS A 188 -11.00 -11.71 -11.44
C HIS A 188 -12.34 -11.72 -12.18
N GLN A 189 -12.83 -12.89 -12.61
CA GLN A 189 -14.22 -13.02 -13.04
C GLN A 189 -14.87 -14.23 -12.37
N PRO A 190 -15.69 -14.05 -11.34
CA PRO A 190 -16.66 -15.08 -11.03
C PRO A 190 -17.52 -15.27 -12.27
N GLU A 191 -17.60 -16.49 -12.77
CA GLU A 191 -18.58 -16.86 -13.78
C GLU A 191 -19.96 -16.71 -13.11
N VAL A 192 -20.55 -15.52 -13.22
CA VAL A 192 -21.84 -15.22 -12.59
C VAL A 192 -22.93 -15.90 -13.44
N SER A 193 -23.03 -17.23 -13.30
CA SER A 193 -24.10 -18.05 -13.84
C SER A 193 -25.38 -17.80 -13.04
N GLY A 194 -25.95 -16.61 -13.20
CA GLY A 194 -27.31 -16.35 -12.74
C GLY A 194 -28.29 -17.20 -13.57
N PRO A 195 -29.28 -17.85 -12.95
CA PRO A 195 -30.29 -18.61 -13.70
C PRO A 195 -31.02 -17.66 -14.67
N GLY A 196 -30.80 -17.85 -15.97
CA GLY A 196 -31.48 -17.11 -17.05
C GLY A 196 -30.64 -16.08 -17.82
N LEU A 197 -29.36 -15.88 -17.51
CA LEU A 197 -28.48 -14.99 -18.29
C LEU A 197 -27.45 -15.81 -19.07
N LYS A 198 -27.81 -16.20 -20.30
CA LYS A 198 -26.82 -16.64 -21.29
C LYS A 198 -25.83 -15.50 -21.50
N SER A 199 -24.54 -15.75 -21.30
CA SER A 199 -23.45 -14.78 -21.44
C SER A 199 -23.50 -14.11 -22.83
N PRO A 200 -23.90 -12.82 -22.94
CA PRO A 200 -24.07 -12.17 -24.24
C PRO A 200 -22.73 -11.88 -24.95
N TRP A 201 -21.60 -12.07 -24.26
CA TRP A 201 -20.26 -11.84 -24.80
C TRP A 201 -19.80 -12.90 -25.82
N LEU A 202 -20.47 -14.06 -25.88
CA LEU A 202 -20.11 -15.14 -26.81
C LEU A 202 -20.93 -15.13 -28.11
N GLU A 203 -22.01 -14.33 -28.18
CA GLU A 203 -22.83 -14.18 -29.38
C GLU A 203 -22.78 -12.75 -29.91
N CYS A 204 -21.61 -12.32 -30.42
CA CYS A 204 -21.57 -11.25 -31.42
C CYS A 204 -22.18 -11.77 -32.73
N THR A 205 -23.49 -11.99 -32.74
CA THR A 205 -24.22 -12.21 -33.99
C THR A 205 -24.26 -10.89 -34.73
N VAL A 206 -23.67 -10.89 -35.92
CA VAL A 206 -23.63 -9.77 -36.85
C VAL A 206 -25.07 -9.40 -37.19
N PHE A 207 -25.57 -8.27 -36.69
CA PHE A 207 -26.84 -7.72 -37.14
C PHE A 207 -26.66 -7.20 -38.57
N PRO A 208 -27.31 -7.78 -39.60
CA PRO A 208 -27.23 -7.25 -40.95
C PRO A 208 -28.00 -5.92 -41.00
N LEU A 209 -27.27 -4.83 -41.23
CA LEU A 209 -27.85 -3.53 -41.54
C LEU A 209 -28.53 -3.63 -42.92
N HIS A 210 -29.85 -3.79 -42.94
CA HIS A 210 -30.65 -3.49 -44.13
C HIS A 210 -30.61 -1.98 -44.35
N LEU A 211 -29.74 -1.53 -45.26
CA LEU A 211 -29.84 -0.20 -45.84
C LEU A 211 -31.07 -0.16 -46.75
N SER A 212 -32.17 0.38 -46.22
CA SER A 212 -33.30 0.81 -47.03
C SER A 212 -32.91 2.11 -47.74
N SER A 213 -32.55 1.99 -49.02
CA SER A 213 -32.42 3.12 -49.93
C SER A 213 -33.81 3.67 -50.26
N LYS A 214 -33.99 4.98 -50.08
CA LYS A 214 -35.02 5.77 -50.75
C LYS A 214 -34.33 6.90 -51.50
#